data_AF-A0A8J2LA94-F1
#
_entry.id   AF-A0A8J2LA94-F1
#
_cell.length_a   1.000
_cell.length_b   1.000
_cell.length_c   1.000
_cell.angle_alpha   90.00
_cell.angle_beta   90.00
_cell.angle_gamma   90.00
#
_symmetry.space_group_name_H-M   'P 1'
#
loop_
_entity.id
_entity.type
_entity.pdbx_description
1 polymer ?
#
loop_
_entity_poly.entity_id
_entity_poly.type
_entity_poly.pdbx_seq_one_letter_code
_entity_poly.pdbx_strand_id
1 'polypeptide(L)' 'NCPCAFLCPDLTCLIQSWKVCNGWPDCPGGEDELNCPCSATQFP' A
#
# COMPACT_ATOMS: atom_id res chain seq x y z
N ASN A 1 9.49 -18.11 2.03
CA ASN A 1 8.18 -17.65 1.55
C ASN A 1 7.69 -16.53 2.45
N CYS A 2 7.98 -15.27 2.12
CA CYS A 2 7.34 -14.13 2.78
C CYS A 2 6.07 -13.83 1.97
N PRO A 3 4.86 -14.07 2.49
CA PRO A 3 3.59 -13.82 1.81
C PRO A 3 3.21 -12.33 1.84
N CYS A 4 4.20 -11.47 1.66
CA CYS A 4 4.19 -10.06 2.02
C CYS A 4 3.95 -9.25 0.74
N ALA A 5 2.77 -8.61 0.58
CA ALA A 5 2.48 -7.81 -0.61
C ALA A 5 3.19 -6.45 -0.58
N PHE A 6 3.26 -5.82 0.60
CA PHE A 6 4.07 -4.64 0.84
C PHE A 6 4.66 -4.69 2.25
N LEU A 7 5.91 -4.25 2.41
CA LEU A 7 6.58 -4.19 3.70
C LEU A 7 6.80 -2.72 4.07
N CYS A 8 6.11 -2.28 5.11
CA CYS A 8 6.32 -0.97 5.71
C CYS A 8 7.74 -0.91 6.35
N PRO A 9 8.33 0.28 6.53
CA PRO A 9 9.65 0.47 7.11
C PRO A 9 9.72 0.15 8.61
N ASP A 10 8.59 0.12 9.31
CA ASP A 10 8.54 -0.41 10.68
C ASP A 10 8.52 -1.95 10.72
N LEU A 11 8.66 -2.61 9.56
CA LEU A 11 8.54 -4.05 9.35
C LEU A 11 7.10 -4.59 9.41
N THR A 12 6.09 -3.72 9.40
CA THR A 12 4.70 -4.13 9.21
C THR A 12 4.51 -4.69 7.81
N CYS A 13 3.95 -5.89 7.75
CA CYS A 13 3.71 -6.59 6.51
C CYS A 13 2.24 -6.48 6.12
N LEU A 14 1.98 -5.80 5.00
CA LEU A 14 0.67 -5.80 4.35
C LEU A 14 0.57 -7.07 3.50
N ILE A 15 -0.17 -8.06 4.02
CA ILE A 15 -0.40 -9.34 3.32
C ILE A 15 -1.34 -9.14 2.12
N GLN A 16 -2.25 -8.19 2.26
CA GLN A 16 -3.30 -7.91 1.29
C GLN A 16 -2.83 -6.84 0.31
N SER A 17 -2.76 -7.18 -0.98
CA SER A 17 -2.37 -6.23 -2.03
C SER A 17 -3.36 -5.06 -2.17
N TRP A 18 -4.64 -5.26 -1.81
CA TRP A 18 -5.65 -4.20 -1.79
C TRP A 18 -5.47 -3.22 -0.64
N LYS A 19 -4.52 -3.43 0.27
CA LYS A 19 -4.14 -2.44 1.30
C LYS A 19 -3.12 -1.42 0.81
N VAL A 20 -2.53 -1.65 -0.37
CA VAL A 20 -1.65 -0.67 -1.01
C VAL A 20 -2.54 0.15 -1.95
N CYS A 21 -2.40 1.48 -1.94
CA CYS A 21 -3.20 2.39 -2.77
C CYS A 21 -4.71 2.37 -2.51
N ASN A 22 -5.15 2.08 -1.29
CA ASN A 22 -6.58 1.98 -0.96
C ASN A 22 -7.19 3.27 -0.43
N GLY A 23 -6.39 4.34 -0.30
CA GLY A 23 -6.77 5.62 0.28
C GLY A 23 -6.74 5.66 1.81
N TRP A 24 -6.30 4.60 2.46
CA TRP A 24 -6.16 4.47 3.90
C TRP A 24 -4.71 4.20 4.26
N PRO A 25 -4.11 4.95 5.19
CA PRO A 25 -2.76 4.66 5.64
C PRO A 25 -2.77 3.39 6.50
N ASP A 26 -2.43 2.25 5.90
CA ASP A 26 -2.22 0.98 6.59
C ASP A 26 -0.79 0.88 7.17
N CYS A 27 0.19 1.55 6.56
CA CYS A 27 1.52 1.73 7.16
C CYS A 27 1.55 2.93 8.12
N PRO A 28 2.44 2.93 9.14
CA PRO A 28 2.57 4.03 10.09
C PRO A 28 2.95 5.36 9.44
N GLY A 29 3.66 5.34 8.31
CA GLY A 29 3.97 6.51 7.50
C GLY A 29 2.98 6.78 6.35
N GLY A 30 1.95 5.95 6.19
CA GLY A 30 1.06 5.97 5.02
C GLY A 30 1.78 5.71 3.70
N GLU A 31 2.96 5.09 3.75
CA GLU A 31 3.83 4.89 2.58
C GLU A 31 3.29 3.89 1.55
N ASP A 32 2.40 3.02 1.98
CA ASP A 32 1.50 2.23 1.14
C ASP A 32 0.62 3.12 0.23
N GLU A 33 0.44 4.39 0.58
CA GLU A 33 -0.34 5.39 -0.17
C GLU A 33 0.53 6.49 -0.83
N LEU A 34 1.83 6.57 -0.55
CA LEU A 34 2.68 7.69 -1.01
C LEU A 34 3.19 7.56 -2.45
N ASN A 35 3.40 6.34 -2.94
CA ASN A 35 3.90 6.06 -4.29
C ASN A 35 2.88 5.30 -5.13
N CYS A 36 1.61 5.60 -4.90
CA CYS A 36 0.58 5.02 -5.72
C CYS A 36 0.69 5.54 -7.16
N PRO A 37 0.75 4.68 -8.19
CA PRO A 37 0.54 5.15 -9.54
C PRO A 37 -0.87 5.75 -9.57
N CYS A 38 -0.97 7.08 -9.56
CA CYS A 38 -2.19 7.78 -9.94
C CYS A 38 -2.45 7.44 -11.40
N SER A 39 -2.96 6.25 -11.65
CA SER A 39 -3.40 5.88 -12.98
C SER A 39 -4.55 6.84 -13.26
N ALA A 40 -4.35 7.73 -14.24
CA ALA A 40 -5.33 8.68 -14.73
C ALA A 40 -6.65 8.02 -15.20
N THR A 41 -6.78 6.71 -15.04
CA THR A 41 -7.95 5.86 -15.26
C THR A 41 -8.82 5.61 -14.02
N GLN A 42 -8.50 6.13 -12.82
CA GLN A 42 -9.37 5.99 -11.64
C GLN A 42 -10.48 7.06 -11.55
N PHE A 43 -10.66 7.87 -12.59
CA PHE A 43 -11.87 8.65 -12.78
C PHE A 43 -12.80 7.88 -13.74
N PRO A 44 -13.96 7.38 -13.29
CA PRO A 44 -15.04 6.98 -14.19
C PRO A 44 -15.60 8.18 -14.98
#